data_AF-A0A6G4XAX9-F1
#
_entry.id   AF-A0A6G4XAX9-F1
#
_cell.length_a   1.000
_cell.length_b   1.000
_cell.length_c   1.000
_cell.angle_alpha   90.00
_cell.angle_beta   90.00
_cell.angle_gamma   90.00
#
_symmetry.space_group_name_H-M   'P 1'
#
loop_
_entity.id
_entity.type
_entity.pdbx_description
1 polymer ?
#
loop_
_entity_poly.entity_id
_entity_poly.type
_entity_poly.pdbx_seq_one_letter_code
_entity_poly.pdbx_strand_id
1 'polypeptide(L)'
;MYDRQLSPGFRQGMTEAYELFLDQQDGVAHRMDARSYLALHTTATRYLPHKPGWSGGQPTSFPLRAKEPSEDLLQETLGGRPLATRLDADYWAKGTDERGERPITFVDMQEDPTLTGANKKEPLLRTNYGTGEVPEFVDHAFDRYYEQVKGARTERDKLAAIGQIIRTLQVTHPFHDANRRINVHGLLHKFLLEQGFKPIVTDKLASLFQGSYSVPQMTDILAKEVGVE
;
A
#
# COMPACT_ATOMS: atom_id res chain seq x y z
N MET A 1 -20.10 13.07 -7.42
CA MET A 1 -20.42 13.57 -6.06
C MET A 1 -19.14 13.80 -5.24
N TYR A 2 -18.24 12.82 -5.10
CA TYR A 2 -17.00 12.94 -4.30
C TYR A 2 -16.07 14.11 -4.70
N ASP A 3 -15.76 14.27 -5.98
CA ASP A 3 -14.88 15.34 -6.49
C ASP A 3 -15.40 16.75 -6.15
N ARG A 4 -16.70 17.03 -6.34
CA ARG A 4 -17.25 18.37 -6.10
C ARG A 4 -17.51 18.71 -4.63
N GLN A 5 -17.48 17.73 -3.72
CA GLN A 5 -17.92 17.90 -2.33
C GLN A 5 -16.86 17.52 -1.28
N LEU A 6 -16.05 16.49 -1.53
CA LEU A 6 -15.12 15.93 -0.55
C LEU A 6 -13.65 16.07 -0.96
N SER A 7 -13.34 16.19 -2.26
CA SER A 7 -11.98 16.39 -2.74
C SER A 7 -11.94 17.12 -4.09
N PRO A 8 -12.19 18.45 -4.12
CA PRO A 8 -12.17 19.25 -5.35
C PRO A 8 -10.87 19.11 -6.13
N GLY A 9 -10.98 18.88 -7.45
CA GLY A 9 -9.86 18.74 -8.37
C GLY A 9 -9.25 17.33 -8.42
N PHE A 10 -9.66 16.44 -7.52
CA PHE A 10 -9.11 15.09 -7.42
C PHE A 10 -9.29 14.28 -8.71
N ARG A 11 -10.49 14.32 -9.30
CA ARG A 11 -10.76 13.55 -10.52
C ARG A 11 -9.84 13.97 -11.65
N GLN A 12 -9.58 15.28 -11.78
CA GLN A 12 -8.70 15.79 -12.81
C GLN A 12 -7.27 15.25 -12.64
N GLY A 13 -6.73 15.31 -11.41
CA GLY A 13 -5.38 14.80 -11.14
C GLY A 13 -5.25 13.30 -11.39
N MET A 14 -6.25 12.50 -11.01
CA MET A 14 -6.24 11.06 -11.29
C MET A 14 -6.38 10.74 -12.77
N THR A 15 -7.19 11.46 -13.53
CA THR A 15 -7.32 11.26 -14.98
C THR A 15 -5.97 11.47 -15.66
N GLU A 16 -5.25 12.54 -15.34
CA GLU A 16 -3.94 12.81 -15.93
C GLU A 16 -2.87 11.81 -15.46
N ALA A 17 -2.94 11.37 -14.20
CA ALA A 17 -2.10 10.27 -13.72
C ALA A 17 -2.33 8.98 -14.52
N TYR A 18 -3.58 8.68 -14.89
CA TYR A 18 -3.90 7.55 -15.75
C TYR A 18 -3.38 7.72 -17.18
N GLU A 19 -3.57 8.89 -17.77
CA GLU A 19 -3.07 9.18 -19.11
C GLU A 19 -1.53 9.00 -19.19
N LEU A 20 -0.80 9.47 -18.17
CA LEU A 20 0.66 9.39 -18.15
C LEU A 20 1.19 7.99 -17.84
N PHE A 21 0.57 7.25 -16.92
CA PHE A 21 1.14 6.00 -16.41
C PHE A 21 0.44 4.73 -16.92
N LEU A 22 -0.78 4.82 -17.45
CA LEU A 22 -1.57 3.67 -17.90
C LEU A 22 -1.97 3.70 -19.38
N ASP A 23 -2.18 4.88 -19.97
CA ASP A 23 -2.69 4.99 -21.36
C ASP A 23 -1.58 4.92 -22.41
N GLN A 24 -0.35 5.26 -22.02
CA GLN A 24 0.83 5.19 -22.90
C GLN A 24 1.64 3.91 -22.64
N GLN A 25 2.04 3.21 -23.71
CA GLN A 25 2.88 2.01 -23.60
C GLN A 25 4.18 2.30 -22.84
N ASP A 26 4.80 3.46 -23.10
CA ASP A 26 6.01 3.89 -22.39
C ASP A 26 5.75 4.10 -20.89
N GLY A 27 4.57 4.60 -20.52
CA GLY A 27 4.14 4.76 -19.13
C GLY A 27 3.94 3.42 -18.42
N VAL A 28 3.29 2.46 -19.09
CA VAL A 28 3.09 1.10 -18.57
C VAL A 28 4.41 0.35 -18.45
N ALA A 29 5.32 0.50 -19.41
CA ALA A 29 6.64 -0.14 -19.39
C ALA A 29 7.66 0.55 -18.48
N HIS A 30 7.37 1.76 -18.00
CA HIS A 30 8.27 2.50 -17.14
C HIS A 30 8.48 1.76 -15.81
N ARG A 31 9.74 1.44 -15.50
CA ARG A 31 10.10 0.86 -14.20
C ARG A 31 9.84 1.89 -13.10
N MET A 32 9.08 1.51 -12.09
CA MET A 32 8.80 2.36 -10.94
C MET A 32 9.98 2.36 -9.95
N ASP A 33 10.21 3.53 -9.35
CA ASP A 33 11.15 3.86 -8.29
C ASP A 33 10.52 4.95 -7.40
N ALA A 34 11.19 5.38 -6.33
CA ALA A 34 10.67 6.41 -5.44
C ALA A 34 10.41 7.75 -6.15
N ARG A 35 11.21 8.09 -7.16
CA ARG A 35 11.08 9.34 -7.90
C ARG A 35 9.82 9.34 -8.78
N SER A 36 9.64 8.30 -9.58
CA SER A 36 8.47 8.12 -10.45
C SER A 36 7.20 7.91 -9.63
N TYR A 37 7.28 7.26 -8.48
CA TYR A 37 6.16 7.13 -7.54
C TYR A 37 5.76 8.47 -6.92
N LEU A 38 6.73 9.33 -6.55
CA LEU A 38 6.46 10.70 -6.15
C LEU A 38 5.85 11.52 -7.30
N ALA A 39 6.33 11.34 -8.53
CA ALA A 39 5.79 12.04 -9.70
C ALA A 39 4.33 11.63 -9.96
N LEU A 40 4.01 10.34 -9.84
CA LEU A 40 2.65 9.82 -9.92
C LEU A 40 1.76 10.45 -8.84
N HIS A 41 2.21 10.44 -7.58
CA HIS A 41 1.46 11.02 -6.47
C HIS A 41 1.26 12.53 -6.60
N THR A 42 2.32 13.24 -6.98
CA THR A 42 2.29 14.69 -7.21
C THR A 42 1.28 15.02 -8.30
N THR A 43 1.28 14.27 -9.40
CA THR A 43 0.30 14.44 -10.49
C THR A 43 -1.13 14.19 -9.99
N ALA A 44 -1.35 13.06 -9.32
CA ALA A 44 -2.67 12.69 -8.80
C ALA A 44 -3.25 13.70 -7.78
N THR A 45 -2.39 14.44 -7.08
CA THR A 45 -2.78 15.38 -6.02
C THR A 45 -2.62 16.86 -6.41
N ARG A 46 -2.19 17.16 -7.64
CA ARG A 46 -1.83 18.53 -8.05
C ARG A 46 -2.97 19.55 -8.08
N TYR A 47 -4.22 19.09 -8.04
CA TYR A 47 -5.38 19.98 -7.95
C TYR A 47 -6.06 19.99 -6.59
N LEU A 48 -5.55 19.22 -5.63
CA LEU A 48 -6.07 19.26 -4.26
C LEU A 48 -5.68 20.59 -3.57
N PRO A 49 -6.52 21.12 -2.67
CA PRO A 49 -6.18 22.34 -1.92
C PRO A 49 -4.90 22.20 -1.07
N HIS A 50 -4.67 21.00 -0.52
CA HIS A 50 -3.43 20.64 0.16
C HIS A 50 -2.50 19.89 -0.80
N LYS A 51 -1.19 19.96 -0.55
CA LYS A 51 -0.16 19.25 -1.31
C LYS A 51 0.51 18.23 -0.39
N PRO A 52 -0.07 17.03 -0.23
CA PRO A 52 0.56 16.01 0.59
C PRO A 52 1.93 15.67 0.01
N GLY A 53 2.91 15.44 0.88
CA GLY A 53 4.22 14.91 0.52
C GLY A 53 4.45 13.55 1.16
N TRP A 54 5.71 13.12 1.15
CA TRP A 54 6.16 11.96 1.91
C TRP A 54 5.76 12.07 3.39
N SER A 55 5.42 10.94 3.99
CA SER A 55 5.23 10.80 5.43
C SER A 55 6.59 10.74 6.15
N GLY A 56 6.56 10.55 7.48
CA GLY A 56 7.76 10.49 8.33
C GLY A 56 8.00 11.72 9.20
N GLY A 57 7.23 12.80 9.00
CA GLY A 57 7.25 13.95 9.91
C GLY A 57 6.58 13.66 11.27
N GLN A 58 5.42 12.98 11.23
CA GLN A 58 4.68 12.49 12.39
C GLN A 58 4.10 11.10 12.08
N PRO A 59 3.91 10.23 13.08
CA PRO A 59 3.24 8.94 12.88
C PRO A 59 1.85 9.15 12.26
N THR A 60 1.57 8.45 11.17
CA THR A 60 0.24 8.41 10.55
C THR A 60 -0.46 7.14 10.97
N SER A 61 -1.74 7.24 11.33
CA SER A 61 -2.58 6.10 11.71
C SER A 61 -3.66 5.86 10.65
N PHE A 62 -3.92 4.60 10.30
CA PHE A 62 -4.95 4.23 9.34
C PHE A 62 -5.57 2.86 9.69
N PRO A 63 -6.84 2.63 9.34
CA PRO A 63 -7.54 1.42 9.76
C PRO A 63 -7.04 0.18 9.02
N LEU A 64 -6.86 -0.92 9.76
CA LEU A 64 -6.62 -2.26 9.20
C LEU A 64 -7.89 -2.83 8.53
N ARG A 65 -9.07 -2.43 9.02
CA ARG A 65 -10.40 -2.90 8.57
C ARG A 65 -10.59 -4.41 8.65
N ALA A 66 -9.94 -5.03 9.62
CA ALA A 66 -10.12 -6.41 10.03
C ALA A 66 -9.83 -6.50 11.52
N LYS A 67 -10.02 -7.68 12.13
CA LYS A 67 -9.69 -7.89 13.54
C LYS A 67 -8.19 -8.08 13.79
N GLU A 68 -7.49 -8.66 12.83
CA GLU A 68 -6.08 -9.05 12.95
C GLU A 68 -5.36 -8.86 11.61
N PRO A 69 -4.05 -8.53 11.63
CA PRO A 69 -3.21 -8.58 10.43
C PRO A 69 -3.02 -10.03 9.98
N SER A 70 -2.63 -10.24 8.72
CA SER A 70 -2.22 -11.57 8.28
C SER A 70 -0.87 -11.96 8.89
N GLU A 71 -0.67 -13.25 9.18
CA GLU A 71 0.57 -13.72 9.80
C GLU A 71 1.79 -13.50 8.89
N ASP A 72 1.62 -13.63 7.57
CA ASP A 72 2.70 -13.38 6.60
C ASP A 72 3.08 -11.89 6.49
N LEU A 73 2.21 -10.96 6.90
CA LEU A 73 2.56 -9.54 6.99
C LEU A 73 3.56 -9.29 8.12
N LEU A 74 3.39 -9.97 9.25
CA LEU A 74 4.24 -9.81 10.45
C LEU A 74 5.63 -10.43 10.26
N GLN A 75 5.73 -11.40 9.34
CA GLN A 75 6.98 -12.03 8.92
C GLN A 75 7.67 -11.25 7.80
N GLU A 76 6.96 -10.35 7.11
CA GLU A 76 7.52 -9.62 5.98
C GLU A 76 8.60 -8.62 6.43
N THR A 77 9.69 -8.55 5.66
CA THR A 77 10.73 -7.54 5.81
C THR A 77 10.88 -6.70 4.54
N LEU A 78 11.34 -5.46 4.72
CA LEU A 78 11.59 -4.49 3.68
C LEU A 78 12.85 -3.70 4.04
N GLY A 79 13.88 -3.75 3.19
CA GLY A 79 15.17 -3.10 3.49
C GLY A 79 15.82 -3.62 4.78
N GLY A 80 15.66 -4.91 5.09
CA GLY A 80 16.16 -5.53 6.33
C GLY A 80 15.32 -5.24 7.59
N ARG A 81 14.33 -4.34 7.51
CA ARG A 81 13.45 -4.03 8.63
C ARG A 81 12.13 -4.80 8.56
N PRO A 82 11.56 -5.22 9.69
CA PRO A 82 10.19 -5.72 9.74
C PRO A 82 9.20 -4.73 9.13
N LEU A 83 8.29 -5.19 8.27
CA LEU A 83 7.25 -4.32 7.71
C LEU A 83 6.22 -3.93 8.77
N ALA A 84 5.77 -4.90 9.57
CA ALA A 84 4.79 -4.69 10.63
C ALA A 84 5.09 -5.55 11.85
N THR A 85 4.70 -5.07 13.03
CA THR A 85 4.60 -5.88 14.26
C THR A 85 3.29 -5.58 15.01
N ARG A 86 2.91 -6.42 15.97
CA ARG A 86 1.85 -6.09 16.93
C ARG A 86 2.43 -5.21 18.03
N LEU A 87 1.71 -4.16 18.40
CA LEU A 87 2.06 -3.36 19.56
C LEU A 87 1.65 -4.09 20.83
N ASP A 88 2.63 -4.61 21.57
CA ASP A 88 2.43 -5.25 22.87
C ASP A 88 3.25 -4.55 23.97
N ALA A 89 3.12 -5.05 25.20
CA ALA A 89 3.83 -4.48 26.35
C ALA A 89 5.36 -4.53 26.18
N ASP A 90 5.86 -5.54 25.49
CA ASP A 90 7.29 -5.73 25.23
C ASP A 90 7.81 -4.70 24.23
N TYR A 91 7.05 -4.43 23.16
CA TYR A 91 7.38 -3.38 22.20
C TYR A 91 7.41 -2.00 22.86
N TRP A 92 6.45 -1.69 23.73
CA TRP A 92 6.45 -0.41 24.46
C TRP A 92 7.71 -0.21 25.32
N ALA A 93 8.26 -1.30 25.87
CA ALA A 93 9.47 -1.24 26.67
C ALA A 93 10.76 -1.15 25.83
N LYS A 94 10.80 -1.81 24.66
CA LYS A 94 12.03 -2.01 23.87
C LYS A 94 12.14 -1.08 22.66
N GLY A 95 11.02 -0.64 22.09
CA GLY A 95 10.97 0.10 20.82
C GLY A 95 11.35 -0.71 19.57
N THR A 96 11.53 -2.02 19.74
CA THR A 96 11.91 -3.00 18.72
C THR A 96 11.00 -4.21 18.79
N ASP A 97 10.93 -4.98 17.70
CA ASP A 97 10.16 -6.22 17.63
C ASP A 97 10.91 -7.42 18.24
N GLU A 98 10.36 -8.64 18.07
CA GLU A 98 10.98 -9.88 18.56
C GLU A 98 12.36 -10.19 17.94
N ARG A 99 12.69 -9.57 16.79
CA ARG A 99 13.99 -9.68 16.12
C ARG A 99 15.00 -8.65 16.63
N GLY A 100 14.59 -7.74 17.51
CA GLY A 100 15.42 -6.63 17.97
C GLY A 100 15.51 -5.49 16.96
N GLU A 101 14.65 -5.48 15.94
CA GLU A 101 14.66 -4.50 14.87
C GLU A 101 13.50 -3.51 14.99
N ARG A 102 13.71 -2.28 14.49
CA ARG A 102 12.64 -1.28 14.47
C ARG A 102 11.69 -1.55 13.30
N PRO A 103 10.42 -1.91 13.53
CA PRO A 103 9.48 -2.18 12.44
C PRO A 103 9.12 -0.88 11.70
N ILE A 104 8.71 -0.98 10.44
CA ILE A 104 8.26 0.16 9.61
C ILE A 104 6.86 0.60 10.05
N THR A 105 6.02 -0.33 10.48
CA THR A 105 4.70 -0.06 11.07
C THR A 105 4.41 -0.94 12.28
N PHE A 106 3.44 -0.55 13.09
CA PHE A 106 2.91 -1.41 14.14
C PHE A 106 1.37 -1.37 14.17
N VAL A 107 0.76 -2.48 14.56
CA VAL A 107 -0.67 -2.61 14.78
C VAL A 107 -0.99 -2.23 16.22
N ASP A 108 -1.77 -1.17 16.39
CA ASP A 108 -2.18 -0.58 17.67
C ASP A 108 -3.69 -0.72 17.83
N MET A 109 -4.15 -1.21 18.98
CA MET A 109 -5.58 -1.34 19.29
C MET A 109 -6.09 -0.06 19.94
N GLN A 110 -6.74 0.80 19.16
CA GLN A 110 -7.26 2.08 19.66
C GLN A 110 -8.77 2.08 19.81
N GLU A 111 -9.25 2.88 20.76
CA GLU A 111 -10.68 3.15 20.88
C GLU A 111 -11.18 3.97 19.69
N ASP A 112 -12.14 3.43 18.95
CA ASP A 112 -12.92 4.16 17.95
C ASP A 112 -14.11 4.84 18.65
N PRO A 113 -14.12 6.19 18.72
CA PRO A 113 -15.19 6.94 19.38
C PRO A 113 -16.54 6.85 18.65
N THR A 114 -16.57 6.32 17.42
CA THR A 114 -17.79 6.13 16.62
C THR A 114 -18.47 4.78 16.88
N LEU A 115 -17.78 3.84 17.55
CA LEU A 115 -18.33 2.53 17.90
C LEU A 115 -19.01 2.56 19.27
N THR A 116 -20.20 1.96 19.35
CA THR A 116 -20.97 1.81 20.60
C THR A 116 -20.93 0.37 21.13
N GLY A 117 -20.90 0.18 22.46
CA GLY A 117 -20.95 -1.14 23.11
C GLY A 117 -19.57 -1.71 23.48
N ALA A 118 -19.46 -3.03 23.69
CA ALA A 118 -18.23 -3.70 24.13
C ALA A 118 -17.11 -3.77 23.06
N ASN A 119 -17.41 -3.42 21.80
CA ASN A 119 -16.49 -3.43 20.66
C ASN A 119 -15.92 -2.04 20.36
N LYS A 120 -15.43 -1.30 21.36
CA LYS A 120 -14.89 0.05 21.11
C LYS A 120 -13.52 0.07 20.47
N LYS A 121 -12.80 -1.06 20.38
CA LYS A 121 -11.41 -1.07 19.90
C LYS A 121 -11.32 -1.61 18.49
N GLU A 122 -10.62 -0.88 17.62
CA GLU A 122 -10.24 -1.34 16.29
C GLU A 122 -8.72 -1.32 16.12
N PRO A 123 -8.15 -2.30 15.40
CA PRO A 123 -6.74 -2.27 15.03
C PRO A 123 -6.47 -1.19 13.98
N LEU A 124 -5.54 -0.31 14.32
CA LEU A 124 -4.96 0.69 13.43
C LEU A 124 -3.52 0.30 13.13
N LEU A 125 -3.10 0.47 11.88
CA LEU A 125 -1.70 0.50 11.52
C LEU A 125 -1.15 1.90 11.74
N ARG A 126 0.04 1.99 12.35
CA ARG A 126 0.74 3.24 12.62
C ARG A 126 2.15 3.21 12.05
N THR A 127 2.56 4.28 11.39
CA THR A 127 3.90 4.38 10.81
C THR A 127 4.96 4.59 11.89
N ASN A 128 6.14 4.00 11.69
CA ASN A 128 7.27 4.01 12.63
C ASN A 128 8.60 4.27 11.93
N TYR A 129 8.67 5.41 11.25
CA TYR A 129 9.87 5.92 10.61
C TYR A 129 9.84 7.45 10.66
N GLY A 130 11.01 8.05 10.53
CA GLY A 130 11.25 9.49 10.49
C GLY A 130 11.27 10.05 9.08
N THR A 131 11.55 11.35 9.01
CA THR A 131 11.58 12.11 7.75
C THR A 131 12.76 11.66 6.90
N GLY A 132 12.52 11.40 5.62
CA GLY A 132 13.55 11.05 4.64
C GLY A 132 13.82 9.54 4.49
N GLU A 133 13.27 8.68 5.34
CA GLU A 133 13.44 7.22 5.22
C GLU A 133 12.53 6.60 4.14
N VAL A 134 11.39 7.23 3.86
CA VAL A 134 10.34 6.67 2.98
C VAL A 134 10.83 6.35 1.56
N PRO A 135 11.59 7.21 0.86
CA PRO A 135 12.06 6.91 -0.49
C PRO A 135 12.84 5.58 -0.57
N GLU A 136 13.69 5.29 0.41
CA GLU A 136 14.48 4.05 0.43
C GLU A 136 13.60 2.81 0.62
N PHE A 137 12.59 2.87 1.50
CA PHE A 137 11.62 1.76 1.62
C PHE A 137 10.84 1.53 0.33
N VAL A 138 10.47 2.61 -0.36
CA VAL A 138 9.76 2.54 -1.64
C VAL A 138 10.64 1.89 -2.71
N ASP A 139 11.91 2.30 -2.82
CA ASP A 139 12.87 1.70 -3.77
C ASP A 139 13.06 0.21 -3.48
N HIS A 140 13.28 -0.17 -2.21
CA HIS A 140 13.35 -1.58 -1.82
C HIS A 140 12.08 -2.37 -2.18
N ALA A 141 10.91 -1.76 -2.07
CA ALA A 141 9.65 -2.42 -2.38
C ALA A 141 9.55 -2.68 -3.89
N PHE A 142 9.86 -1.69 -4.72
CA PHE A 142 9.87 -1.85 -6.18
C PHE A 142 10.95 -2.80 -6.66
N ASP A 143 12.16 -2.73 -6.13
CA ASP A 143 13.23 -3.66 -6.49
C ASP A 143 12.83 -5.10 -6.23
N ARG A 144 12.30 -5.38 -5.03
CA ARG A 144 11.76 -6.70 -4.69
C ARG A 144 10.65 -7.15 -5.64
N TYR A 145 9.71 -6.27 -5.98
CA TYR A 145 8.65 -6.57 -6.95
C TYR A 145 9.22 -7.01 -8.30
N TYR A 146 10.16 -6.23 -8.84
CA TYR A 146 10.74 -6.52 -10.14
C TYR A 146 11.61 -7.78 -10.14
N GLU A 147 12.31 -8.07 -9.04
CA GLU A 147 13.02 -9.34 -8.86
C GLU A 147 12.07 -10.53 -8.84
N GLN A 148 10.96 -10.43 -8.10
CA GLN A 148 9.93 -11.47 -8.03
C GLN A 148 9.29 -11.72 -9.39
N VAL A 149 8.93 -10.67 -10.13
CA VAL A 149 8.38 -10.80 -11.50
C VAL A 149 9.41 -11.40 -12.46
N LYS A 150 10.68 -11.01 -12.37
CA LYS A 150 11.75 -11.59 -13.20
C LYS A 150 11.95 -13.08 -12.91
N GLY A 151 11.76 -13.51 -11.67
CA GLY A 151 11.85 -14.91 -11.24
C GLY A 151 10.55 -15.73 -11.37
N ALA A 152 9.43 -15.09 -11.70
CA ALA A 152 8.11 -15.71 -11.79
C ALA A 152 8.06 -16.78 -12.89
N ARG A 153 7.48 -17.94 -12.57
CA ARG A 153 7.32 -19.07 -13.51
C ARG A 153 5.89 -19.20 -14.01
N THR A 154 4.93 -18.69 -13.24
CA THR A 154 3.51 -18.75 -13.55
C THR A 154 2.87 -17.36 -13.50
N GLU A 155 1.67 -17.23 -14.09
CA GLU A 155 0.87 -16.01 -13.96
C GLU A 155 0.50 -15.73 -12.49
N ARG A 156 0.27 -16.78 -11.71
CA ARG A 156 0.00 -16.69 -10.27
C ARG A 156 1.18 -16.13 -9.48
N ASP A 157 2.42 -16.48 -9.86
CA ASP A 157 3.63 -15.89 -9.24
C ASP A 157 3.68 -14.38 -9.49
N LYS A 158 3.33 -13.93 -10.70
CA LYS A 158 3.26 -12.50 -11.04
C LYS A 158 2.17 -11.80 -10.24
N LEU A 159 0.98 -12.40 -10.14
CA LEU A 159 -0.14 -11.85 -9.35
C LEU A 159 0.20 -11.80 -7.85
N ALA A 160 0.97 -12.76 -7.34
CA ALA A 160 1.49 -12.73 -5.97
C ALA A 160 2.44 -11.55 -5.76
N ALA A 161 3.39 -11.34 -6.69
CA ALA A 161 4.29 -10.19 -6.64
C ALA A 161 3.53 -8.86 -6.69
N ILE A 162 2.52 -8.74 -7.57
CA ILE A 162 1.64 -7.57 -7.67
C ILE A 162 0.87 -7.35 -6.36
N GLY A 163 0.23 -8.38 -5.82
CA GLY A 163 -0.53 -8.28 -4.58
C GLY A 163 0.36 -7.87 -3.40
N GLN A 164 1.56 -8.45 -3.32
CA GLN A 164 2.52 -8.14 -2.27
C GLN A 164 2.98 -6.67 -2.34
N ILE A 165 3.41 -6.16 -3.50
CA ILE A 165 3.87 -4.76 -3.60
C ILE A 165 2.78 -3.76 -3.25
N ILE A 166 1.54 -3.99 -3.69
CA ILE A 166 0.42 -3.08 -3.36
C ILE A 166 0.13 -3.12 -1.86
N ARG A 167 0.16 -4.29 -1.21
CA ARG A 167 0.04 -4.41 0.25
C ARG A 167 1.18 -3.71 0.96
N THR A 168 2.43 -3.94 0.56
CA THR A 168 3.61 -3.33 1.17
C THR A 168 3.54 -1.81 1.11
N LEU A 169 3.15 -1.22 -0.03
CA LEU A 169 2.99 0.22 -0.16
C LEU A 169 1.76 0.75 0.59
N GLN A 170 0.68 -0.02 0.72
CA GLN A 170 -0.45 0.37 1.59
C GLN A 170 -0.06 0.41 3.06
N VAL A 171 0.64 -0.63 3.54
CA VAL A 171 1.04 -0.77 4.94
C VAL A 171 2.15 0.22 5.27
N THR A 172 3.14 0.41 4.41
CA THR A 172 4.20 1.42 4.64
C THR A 172 3.62 2.83 4.76
N HIS A 173 2.49 3.10 4.11
CA HIS A 173 1.82 4.41 4.06
C HIS A 173 2.75 5.58 3.66
N PRO A 174 3.41 5.54 2.47
CA PRO A 174 4.49 6.46 2.09
C PRO A 174 4.12 7.94 2.08
N PHE A 175 2.85 8.29 1.88
CA PHE A 175 2.42 9.69 1.80
C PHE A 175 1.50 10.06 2.96
N HIS A 176 1.42 11.35 3.28
CA HIS A 176 0.45 11.85 4.26
C HIS A 176 -1.01 11.65 3.84
N ASP A 177 -1.27 11.58 2.53
CA ASP A 177 -2.59 11.33 1.99
C ASP A 177 -2.47 10.73 0.58
N ALA A 178 -3.59 10.18 0.10
CA ALA A 178 -3.77 9.60 -1.23
C ALA A 178 -3.12 8.22 -1.47
N ASN A 179 -2.57 7.55 -0.46
CA ASN A 179 -1.98 6.20 -0.59
C ASN A 179 -2.92 5.19 -1.27
N ARG A 180 -4.17 5.06 -0.83
CA ARG A 180 -5.15 4.14 -1.49
C ARG A 180 -5.39 4.51 -2.95
N ARG A 181 -5.46 5.81 -3.24
CA ARG A 181 -5.77 6.33 -4.58
C ARG A 181 -4.65 5.98 -5.55
N ILE A 182 -3.41 6.22 -5.17
CA ILE A 182 -2.28 5.93 -6.04
C ILE A 182 -1.96 4.44 -6.10
N ASN A 183 -2.00 3.70 -4.99
CA ASN A 183 -1.54 2.31 -4.97
C ASN A 183 -2.60 1.36 -5.52
N VAL A 184 -3.84 1.48 -5.04
CA VAL A 184 -4.91 0.54 -5.41
C VAL A 184 -5.58 0.98 -6.71
N HIS A 185 -5.81 2.27 -6.89
CA HIS A 185 -6.46 2.75 -8.11
C HIS A 185 -5.47 3.09 -9.23
N GLY A 186 -4.19 3.40 -8.94
CA GLY A 186 -3.15 3.63 -9.95
C GLY A 186 -2.25 2.42 -10.19
N LEU A 187 -1.28 2.19 -9.30
CA LEU A 187 -0.19 1.22 -9.44
C LEU A 187 -0.65 -0.21 -9.65
N LEU A 188 -1.70 -0.65 -8.96
CA LEU A 188 -2.25 -1.99 -9.17
C LEU A 188 -2.57 -2.21 -10.66
N HIS A 189 -3.27 -1.27 -11.28
CA HIS A 189 -3.63 -1.37 -12.70
C HIS A 189 -2.42 -1.24 -13.60
N LYS A 190 -1.45 -0.38 -13.25
CA LYS A 190 -0.16 -0.30 -13.96
C LYS A 190 0.52 -1.66 -14.00
N PHE A 191 0.70 -2.28 -12.85
CA PHE A 191 1.42 -3.54 -12.73
C PHE A 191 0.64 -4.71 -13.33
N LEU A 192 -0.69 -4.69 -13.28
CA LEU A 192 -1.51 -5.65 -14.02
C LEU A 192 -1.25 -5.53 -15.54
N LEU A 193 -1.37 -4.32 -16.09
CA LEU A 193 -1.14 -4.06 -17.52
C LEU A 193 0.29 -4.38 -17.95
N GLU A 194 1.29 -4.01 -17.13
CA GLU A 194 2.70 -4.27 -17.38
C GLU A 194 3.00 -5.77 -17.49
N GLN A 195 2.22 -6.61 -16.79
CA GLN A 195 2.33 -8.06 -16.84
C GLN A 195 1.38 -8.74 -17.85
N GLY A 196 0.63 -7.96 -18.63
CA GLY A 196 -0.31 -8.45 -19.65
C GLY A 196 -1.70 -8.81 -19.12
N PHE A 197 -2.01 -8.47 -17.87
CA PHE A 197 -3.34 -8.67 -17.29
C PHE A 197 -4.27 -7.48 -17.55
N LYS A 198 -5.58 -7.74 -17.54
CA LYS A 198 -6.60 -6.69 -17.59
C LYS A 198 -6.70 -5.95 -16.26
N PRO A 199 -7.10 -4.66 -16.27
CA PRO A 199 -7.52 -3.95 -15.06
C PRO A 199 -8.70 -4.65 -14.36
N ILE A 200 -8.84 -4.44 -13.05
CA ILE A 200 -9.89 -5.08 -12.25
C ILE A 200 -10.77 -4.04 -11.55
N VAL A 201 -12.05 -4.38 -11.37
CA VAL A 201 -12.99 -3.55 -10.63
C VAL A 201 -13.78 -4.47 -9.70
N THR A 202 -13.43 -4.47 -8.41
CA THR A 202 -14.07 -5.30 -7.40
C THR A 202 -14.31 -4.50 -6.12
N ASP A 203 -15.41 -4.81 -5.43
CA ASP A 203 -15.80 -4.16 -4.16
C ASP A 203 -14.77 -4.42 -3.05
N LYS A 204 -13.98 -5.49 -3.17
CA LYS A 204 -12.90 -5.88 -2.25
C LYS A 204 -11.67 -4.98 -2.30
N LEU A 205 -11.48 -4.17 -3.36
CA LEU A 205 -10.27 -3.33 -3.51
C LEU A 205 -10.04 -2.41 -2.32
N ALA A 206 -11.11 -2.02 -1.61
CA ALA A 206 -11.02 -1.12 -0.47
C ALA A 206 -10.31 -1.72 0.76
N SER A 207 -10.26 -3.05 0.90
CA SER A 207 -9.69 -3.76 2.06
C SER A 207 -8.60 -4.77 1.71
N LEU A 208 -8.58 -5.27 0.46
CA LEU A 208 -7.72 -6.39 0.03
C LEU A 208 -6.23 -6.19 0.39
N PHE A 209 -5.72 -4.97 0.25
CA PHE A 209 -4.30 -4.66 0.43
C PHE A 209 -3.99 -3.96 1.76
N GLN A 210 -4.94 -3.90 2.71
CA GLN A 210 -4.75 -3.15 3.95
C GLN A 210 -3.99 -3.92 5.05
N GLY A 211 -3.53 -5.14 4.76
CA GLY A 211 -2.67 -5.92 5.66
C GLY A 211 -3.32 -7.11 6.35
N SER A 212 -4.63 -7.30 6.18
CA SER A 212 -5.37 -8.44 6.77
C SER A 212 -5.42 -9.68 5.88
N TYR A 213 -5.19 -9.52 4.57
CA TYR A 213 -5.09 -10.62 3.62
C TYR A 213 -3.63 -11.04 3.44
N SER A 214 -3.43 -12.36 3.44
CA SER A 214 -2.14 -12.94 3.08
C SER A 214 -1.87 -12.84 1.58
N VAL A 215 -0.60 -12.95 1.18
CA VAL A 215 -0.21 -12.97 -0.23
C VAL A 215 -0.96 -14.06 -0.99
N PRO A 216 -1.05 -15.33 -0.53
CA PRO A 216 -1.87 -16.35 -1.19
C PRO A 216 -3.34 -15.93 -1.38
N GLN A 217 -3.97 -15.35 -0.35
CA GLN A 217 -5.37 -14.91 -0.46
C GLN A 217 -5.54 -13.76 -1.46
N MET A 218 -4.60 -12.81 -1.49
CA MET A 218 -4.60 -11.73 -2.47
C MET A 218 -4.42 -12.29 -3.89
N THR A 219 -3.50 -13.25 -4.08
CA THR A 219 -3.28 -13.93 -5.36
C THR A 219 -4.54 -14.64 -5.83
N ASP A 220 -5.23 -15.39 -4.96
CA ASP A 220 -6.47 -16.09 -5.31
C ASP A 220 -7.56 -15.12 -5.79
N ILE A 221 -7.72 -14.00 -5.09
CA ILE A 221 -8.70 -12.98 -5.45
C ILE A 221 -8.31 -12.31 -6.78
N LEU A 222 -7.04 -11.91 -6.93
CA LEU A 222 -6.56 -11.30 -8.16
C LEU A 222 -6.71 -12.24 -9.35
N ALA A 223 -6.29 -13.50 -9.22
CA ALA A 223 -6.39 -14.53 -10.25
C ALA A 223 -7.84 -14.72 -10.72
N LYS A 224 -8.78 -14.79 -9.78
CA LYS A 224 -10.22 -14.85 -10.10
C LYS A 224 -10.69 -13.63 -10.91
N GLU A 225 -10.29 -12.43 -10.52
CA GLU A 225 -10.71 -11.20 -11.19
C GLU A 225 -10.11 -11.07 -12.61
N VAL A 226 -8.86 -11.50 -12.78
CA VAL A 226 -8.17 -11.45 -14.09
C VAL A 226 -8.47 -12.65 -14.99
N GLY A 227 -9.03 -13.73 -14.46
CA GLY A 227 -9.37 -14.95 -15.21
C GLY A 227 -8.20 -15.94 -15.36
N VAL A 228 -7.31 -15.99 -14.36
CA VAL A 228 -6.20 -16.95 -14.26
C VAL A 228 -6.59 -18.08 -13.31
N GLU A 229 -6.29 -19.33 -13.70
CA GLU A 229 -6.49 -20.53 -12.88
C GLU A 229 -5.34 -20.76 -11.89
#